data_AF-A0A839AFF4-F1
#
_entry.id   AF-A0A839AFF4-F1
#
_cell.length_a   1.000
_cell.length_b   1.000
_cell.length_c   1.000
_cell.angle_alpha   90.00
_cell.angle_beta   90.00
_cell.angle_gamma   90.00
#
_symmetry.space_group_name_H-M   'P 1'
#
loop_
_entity.id
_entity.type
_entity.pdbx_description
1 polymer ?
#
loop_
_entity_poly.entity_id
_entity_poly.type
_entity_poly.pdbx_seq_one_letter_code
_entity_poly.pdbx_strand_id
1 'polypeptide(L)' 'MASRDDELPVKPAAAPVAIGDDLSRLSVDELSERLVLLAQEIERVTKERDGRSSVRAAADALFRK' A
#
# COMPACT_ATOMS: atom_id res chain seq x y z
N MET A 1 -2.16 -43.90 -17.15
CA MET A 1 -2.89 -42.95 -18.01
C MET A 1 -3.36 -41.81 -17.12
N ALA A 2 -2.86 -40.59 -17.39
CA ALA A 2 -3.47 -39.27 -17.13
C ALA A 2 -3.95 -38.94 -15.69
N SER A 3 -3.59 -37.83 -15.03
CA SER A 3 -2.80 -36.65 -15.35
C SER A 3 -2.46 -36.02 -14.00
N ARG A 4 -1.18 -35.76 -13.70
CA ARG A 4 -0.84 -34.91 -12.55
C ARG A 4 -1.05 -33.49 -13.02
N ASP A 5 -2.19 -32.93 -12.61
CA ASP A 5 -2.58 -31.56 -12.89
C ASP A 5 -1.38 -30.63 -12.73
N ASP A 6 -1.25 -29.81 -13.76
CA ASP A 6 -0.25 -28.79 -13.98
C ASP A 6 -0.31 -27.80 -12.80
N GLU A 7 0.46 -28.10 -11.75
CA GLU A 7 0.68 -27.21 -10.61
C GLU A 7 1.56 -26.07 -11.13
N LEU A 8 0.93 -25.18 -11.91
CA LEU A 8 1.54 -23.99 -12.46
C LEU A 8 2.25 -23.26 -11.33
N PRO A 9 3.53 -22.90 -11.49
CA PRO A 9 4.26 -22.18 -10.46
C PRO A 9 3.48 -20.89 -10.13
N VAL A 10 2.92 -20.85 -8.93
CA VAL A 10 2.28 -19.65 -8.39
C VAL A 10 3.36 -18.58 -8.41
N LYS A 11 3.26 -17.63 -9.34
CA LYS A 11 4.22 -16.54 -9.44
C LYS A 11 4.30 -15.90 -8.05
N PRO A 12 5.49 -15.84 -7.43
CA PRO A 12 5.62 -15.20 -6.13
C PRO A 12 5.04 -13.80 -6.24
N ALA A 13 4.16 -13.44 -5.29
CA ALA A 13 3.60 -12.09 -5.22
C ALA A 13 4.76 -11.10 -5.32
N ALA A 14 4.63 -10.11 -6.21
CA ALA A 14 5.65 -9.10 -6.39
C ALA A 14 6.02 -8.51 -5.03
N ALA A 15 7.33 -8.37 -4.78
CA ALA A 15 7.81 -7.81 -3.53
C ALA A 15 7.12 -6.46 -3.25
N PRO A 16 6.71 -6.19 -2.02
CA PRO A 16 6.02 -4.95 -1.69
C PRO A 16 6.88 -3.74 -2.06
N VAL A 17 6.22 -2.71 -2.60
CA VAL A 17 6.83 -1.44 -2.98
C VAL A 17 7.41 -0.75 -1.74
N ALA A 18 8.74 -0.58 -1.67
CA ALA A 18 9.41 0.10 -0.58
C ALA A 18 9.83 1.54 -0.94
N ILE A 19 9.88 2.43 0.04
CA ILE A 19 10.34 3.80 -0.21
C ILE A 19 11.87 3.79 -0.36
N GLY A 20 12.37 4.38 -1.46
CA GLY A 20 13.80 4.49 -1.72
C GLY A 20 14.40 3.34 -2.55
N ASP A 21 13.59 2.44 -3.12
CA ASP A 21 14.11 1.44 -4.05
C ASP A 21 14.74 2.08 -5.29
N ASP A 22 15.77 1.41 -5.84
CA ASP A 22 16.35 1.79 -7.11
C ASP A 22 15.34 1.60 -8.26
N LEU A 23 15.07 2.70 -8.97
CA LEU A 23 14.12 2.76 -10.07
C LEU A 23 14.79 2.56 -11.44
N SER A 24 16.12 2.50 -11.50
CA SER A 24 16.89 2.51 -12.76
C SER A 24 16.56 1.37 -13.72
N ARG A 25 16.02 0.26 -13.19
CA ARG A 25 15.70 -0.97 -13.94
C ARG A 25 14.22 -1.13 -14.25
N LEU A 26 13.37 -0.20 -13.80
CA LEU A 26 11.92 -0.28 -13.99
C LEU A 26 11.53 0.38 -15.31
N SER A 27 10.60 -0.26 -16.01
CA SER A 27 9.91 0.31 -17.16
C SER A 27 8.90 1.39 -16.74
N VAL A 28 8.42 2.17 -17.71
CA VAL A 28 7.40 3.20 -17.49
C VAL A 28 6.11 2.62 -16.94
N ASP A 29 5.70 1.43 -17.42
CA ASP A 29 4.48 0.77 -16.97
C ASP A 29 4.64 0.28 -15.51
N GLU A 30 5.77 -0.33 -15.17
CA GLU A 30 6.08 -0.73 -13.79
C GLU A 30 6.14 0.47 -12.84
N LEU A 31 6.70 1.60 -13.28
CA LEU A 31 6.68 2.84 -12.51
C LEU A 31 5.26 3.38 -12.31
N SER A 32 4.40 3.24 -13.32
CA SER A 32 2.99 3.66 -13.25
C SER A 32 2.20 2.80 -12.26
N GLU A 33 2.38 1.48 -12.30
CA GLU A 33 1.79 0.56 -11.32
C GLU A 33 2.26 0.88 -9.90
N ARG A 34 3.56 1.15 -9.74
CA ARG A 34 4.16 1.54 -8.46
C ARG A 34 3.56 2.83 -7.91
N LEU A 35 3.32 3.83 -8.75
CA LEU A 35 2.68 5.09 -8.35
C LEU A 35 1.25 4.86 -7.85
N VAL A 36 0.48 3.99 -8.50
CA VAL A 36 -0.89 3.66 -8.06
C VAL A 36 -0.87 3.07 -6.65
N LEU A 37 0.03 2.11 -6.39
CA LEU A 37 0.16 1.48 -5.07
C LEU A 37 0.57 2.49 -3.99
N LEU A 38 1.54 3.36 -4.29
CA LEU A 38 1.97 4.40 -3.36
C LEU A 38 0.87 5.42 -3.08
N ALA A 39 0.07 5.79 -4.09
CA ALA A 39 -1.04 6.73 -3.92
C ALA A 39 -2.13 6.15 -2.99
N GLN A 40 -2.48 4.87 -3.17
CA GLN A 40 -3.39 4.17 -2.27
C GLN A 40 -2.86 4.13 -0.83
N GLU A 41 -1.56 3.90 -0.67
CA GLU A 41 -0.93 3.89 0.65
C GLU A 41 -0.93 5.28 1.31
N ILE A 42 -0.68 6.35 0.54
CA ILE A 42 -0.82 7.73 1.02
C ILE A 42 -2.24 8.01 1.47
N GLU A 43 -3.26 7.59 0.71
CA GLU A 43 -4.66 7.78 1.06
C GLU A 43 -5.01 7.04 2.37
N ARG A 44 -4.57 5.79 2.50
CA ARG A 44 -4.77 4.98 3.71
C ARG A 44 -4.16 5.65 4.95
N VAL A 45 -2.91 6.08 4.86
CA VAL A 45 -2.20 6.77 5.96
C VAL A 45 -2.86 8.11 6.28
N THR A 46 -3.30 8.85 5.26
CA THR A 46 -4.02 10.11 5.42
C THR A 46 -5.32 9.92 6.20
N LYS A 47 -6.14 8.92 5.81
CA LYS A 47 -7.39 8.59 6.51
C LYS A 47 -7.16 8.23 7.97
N GLU A 48 -6.15 7.40 8.26
CA GLU A 48 -5.82 7.00 9.62
C GLU A 48 -5.35 8.20 10.47
N ARG A 49 -4.50 9.07 9.90
CA ARG A 49 -4.06 10.31 10.56
C ARG A 49 -5.24 11.22 10.88
N ASP A 50 -6.13 11.44 9.91
CA ASP A 50 -7.26 12.37 10.05
C ASP A 50 -8.28 11.84 11.06
N GLY A 51 -8.53 10.53 11.05
CA GLY A 51 -9.30 9.84 12.08
C GLY A 51 -8.74 10.11 13.49
N ARG A 52 -7.43 9.93 13.69
CA ARG A 52 -6.78 10.19 14.98
C ARG A 52 -6.79 11.67 15.40
N SER A 53 -6.67 12.58 14.44
CA SER A 53 -6.75 14.03 14.70
C SER A 53 -8.15 14.44 15.18
N SER A 54 -9.20 13.87 14.58
CA SER A 54 -10.58 14.12 14.99
C SER A 54 -10.86 13.62 16.43
N VAL A 55 -10.31 12.47 16.80
CA VAL A 55 -10.40 11.93 18.17
C VAL A 55 -9.69 12.84 19.17
N ARG A 56 -8.49 13.33 18.82
CA ARG A 56 -7.74 14.26 19.66
C ARG A 56 -8.48 15.58 19.86
N ALA A 57 -9.07 16.14 18.80
CA ALA A 57 -9.85 17.38 18.88
C ALA A 57 -11.12 17.23 19.73
N ALA A 58 -11.82 16.10 19.60
CA ALA A 58 -12.99 15.80 20.44
C ALA A 58 -12.62 15.63 21.92
N ALA A 59 -11.49 14.98 22.20
CA ALA A 59 -10.96 14.87 23.56
C ALA A 59 -10.56 16.24 24.13
N ASP A 60 -9.82 17.06 23.37
CA ASP A 60 -9.40 18.40 23.80
C ASP A 60 -10.62 19.31 24.12
N ALA A 61 -11.75 19.15 23.42
CA ALA A 61 -12.99 19.89 23.71
C ALA A 61 -13.72 19.40 24.97
N LEU A 62 -13.64 18.10 25.28
CA LEU A 62 -14.21 17.51 26.51
C LEU A 62 -13.43 17.91 27.77
N PHE A 63 -12.11 18.07 27.67
CA PHE A 63 -11.24 18.37 28.82
C PHE A 63 -11.05 19.88 29.11
N ARG A 64 -11.55 20.79 28.26
CA ARG A 64 -11.44 22.25 28.44
C ARG A 64 -12.71 22.91 29.02
N LYS A 65 -13.61 22.13 29.62
CA LYS A 65 -14.80 22.64 30.31
C LYS A 65 -14.59 22.69 31.82
#